data_AF-A0A9Q1E6Q2-F1
#
_entry.id   AF-A0A9Q1E6Q2-F1
#
_cell.length_a   1.000
_cell.length_b   1.000
_cell.length_c   1.000
_cell.angle_alpha   90.00
_cell.angle_beta   90.00
_cell.angle_gamma   90.00
#
_symmetry.space_group_name_H-M   'P 1'
#
loop_
_entity.id
_entity.type
_entity.pdbx_description
1 polymer ?
#
loop_
_entity_poly.entity_id
_entity_poly.type
_entity_poly.pdbx_seq_one_letter_code
_entity_poly.pdbx_strand_id
1 'polypeptide(L)'
;MAEAGLSFQNADNGAGIYKCKSQGCICCRHIWAGADAFQSTATGKQYSITEYLTCKTPIIIYIIQCKKCKVQYVGKTSTILQRRFNNHRRSIRKCEHRPISDHFNSDDHSLDDLITYPIEQVKDSTELHERELYWIRELETITKGLNLVPYKC
;
A
#
# COMPACT_ATOMS: atom_id res chain seq x y z
N MET A 1 -26.92 -3.98 26.16
CA MET A 1 -27.16 -4.98 25.10
C MET A 1 -27.33 -4.25 23.77
N ALA A 2 -26.25 -4.13 23.00
CA ALA A 2 -26.27 -3.95 21.54
C ALA A 2 -24.80 -3.88 21.09
N GLU A 3 -24.20 -5.03 20.81
CA GLU A 3 -22.95 -5.11 20.06
C GLU A 3 -23.28 -4.88 18.58
N ALA A 4 -22.74 -3.81 18.00
CA ALA A 4 -22.81 -3.57 16.58
C ALA A 4 -21.87 -4.56 15.87
N GLY A 5 -22.42 -5.70 15.47
CA GLY A 5 -21.75 -6.65 14.60
C GLY A 5 -21.35 -5.97 13.28
N LEU A 6 -20.05 -5.89 13.03
CA LEU A 6 -19.50 -5.58 11.71
C LEU A 6 -19.93 -6.70 10.76
N SER A 7 -20.95 -6.44 9.95
CA SER A 7 -21.34 -7.33 8.86
C SER A 7 -20.29 -7.26 7.75
N PHE A 8 -19.43 -8.27 7.69
CA PHE A 8 -18.63 -8.55 6.51
C PHE A 8 -19.58 -9.03 5.41
N GLN A 9 -19.90 -8.15 4.46
CA GLN A 9 -20.58 -8.58 3.24
C GLN A 9 -19.60 -9.41 2.40
N ASN A 10 -19.79 -10.74 2.39
CA ASN A 10 -19.27 -11.60 1.34
C ASN A 10 -19.91 -11.15 0.02
N ALA A 11 -19.09 -10.63 -0.89
CA ALA A 11 -19.46 -10.46 -2.28
C ALA A 11 -18.62 -11.45 -3.08
N ASP A 12 -19.26 -12.18 -4.00
CA ASP A 12 -18.69 -13.11 -4.99
C ASP A 12 -17.70 -12.44 -5.96
N ASN A 13 -16.66 -11.81 -5.42
CA ASN A 13 -15.53 -11.34 -6.16
C ASN A 13 -14.34 -12.23 -5.77
N GLY A 14 -13.71 -12.85 -6.77
CA GLY A 14 -12.48 -13.61 -6.57
C GLY A 14 -11.37 -12.76 -5.94
N ALA A 15 -10.26 -13.41 -5.56
CA ALA A 15 -9.08 -12.72 -5.07
C ALA A 15 -8.61 -11.62 -6.03
N GLY A 16 -8.06 -10.54 -5.49
CA GLY A 16 -7.57 -9.40 -6.28
C GLY A 16 -7.73 -8.06 -5.58
N ILE A 17 -7.32 -7.00 -6.28
CA ILE A 17 -7.34 -5.62 -5.78
C ILE A 17 -8.51 -4.87 -6.41
N TYR A 18 -9.37 -4.28 -5.58
CA TYR A 18 -10.58 -3.61 -6.02
C TYR A 18 -10.71 -2.19 -5.45
N LYS A 19 -11.42 -1.33 -6.19
CA LYS A 19 -11.87 -0.04 -5.65
C LYS A 19 -12.95 -0.28 -4.60
N CYS A 20 -12.96 0.54 -3.55
CA CYS A 20 -14.07 0.52 -2.60
C CYS A 20 -15.33 1.14 -3.21
N LYS A 21 -16.49 0.85 -2.63
CA LYS A 21 -17.80 1.37 -3.08
C LYS A 21 -18.03 2.86 -2.73
N SER A 22 -17.14 3.51 -1.99
CA SER A 22 -17.31 4.91 -1.59
C SER A 22 -17.09 5.86 -2.76
N GLN A 23 -18.14 6.63 -3.11
CA GLN A 23 -18.07 7.68 -4.12
C GLN A 23 -17.02 8.74 -3.73
N GLY A 24 -16.19 9.15 -4.69
CA GLY A 24 -15.18 10.20 -4.46
C GLY A 24 -13.97 9.78 -3.61
N CYS A 25 -13.78 8.49 -3.31
CA CYS A 25 -12.63 8.02 -2.55
C CYS A 25 -11.30 8.42 -3.24
N ILE A 26 -10.54 9.32 -2.61
CA ILE A 26 -9.27 9.83 -3.15
C ILE A 26 -8.27 8.70 -3.33
N CYS A 27 -8.13 7.81 -2.34
CA CYS A 27 -7.24 6.64 -2.44
C CYS A 27 -7.58 5.75 -3.65
N CYS A 28 -8.87 5.57 -3.97
CA CYS A 28 -9.29 4.78 -5.14
C CYS A 28 -8.91 5.41 -6.50
N ARG A 29 -8.56 6.70 -6.55
CA ARG A 29 -8.01 7.34 -7.76
C ARG A 29 -6.56 6.91 -8.02
N HIS A 30 -5.87 6.47 -6.98
CA HIS A 30 -4.48 6.00 -7.01
C HIS A 30 -4.37 4.50 -6.79
N ILE A 31 -5.48 3.75 -6.68
CA ILE A 31 -5.43 2.31 -6.52
C ILE A 31 -5.16 1.61 -7.86
N TRP A 32 -4.27 0.62 -7.85
CA TRP A 32 -4.12 -0.33 -8.95
C TRP A 32 -5.19 -1.43 -8.88
N ALA A 33 -6.42 -1.10 -9.27
CA ALA A 33 -7.54 -2.05 -9.24
C ALA A 33 -7.58 -2.95 -10.48
N GLY A 34 -8.15 -4.15 -10.31
CA GLY A 34 -8.31 -5.17 -11.35
C GLY A 34 -7.14 -6.16 -11.43
N ALA A 35 -6.11 -5.97 -10.60
CA ALA A 35 -4.96 -6.87 -10.55
C ALA A 35 -5.20 -8.02 -9.55
N ASP A 36 -4.85 -9.22 -9.96
CA ASP A 36 -4.81 -10.46 -9.17
C ASP A 36 -3.38 -10.90 -8.83
N ALA A 37 -2.38 -10.13 -9.28
CA ALA A 37 -0.97 -10.35 -8.98
C ALA A 37 -0.21 -9.01 -9.02
N PHE A 38 0.95 -8.98 -8.37
CA PHE A 38 1.90 -7.88 -8.47
C PHE A 38 3.32 -8.40 -8.71
N GLN A 39 4.19 -7.52 -9.17
CA GLN A 39 5.58 -7.85 -9.46
C GLN A 39 6.52 -6.96 -8.63
N SER A 40 7.60 -7.56 -8.12
CA SER A 40 8.76 -6.79 -7.63
C SER A 40 9.44 -6.12 -8.82
N THR A 41 9.55 -4.79 -8.81
CA THR A 41 10.27 -4.08 -9.88
C THR A 41 11.78 -4.23 -9.75
N ALA A 42 12.26 -4.61 -8.56
CA ALA A 42 13.67 -4.81 -8.26
C ALA A 42 14.22 -6.20 -8.67
N THR A 43 13.39 -7.25 -8.51
CA THR A 43 13.79 -8.65 -8.76
C THR A 43 13.08 -9.28 -9.95
N GLY A 44 11.98 -8.67 -10.42
CA GLY A 44 11.12 -9.22 -11.48
C GLY A 44 10.19 -10.36 -11.01
N LYS A 45 10.29 -10.80 -9.76
CA LYS A 45 9.45 -11.88 -9.21
C LYS A 45 8.00 -11.44 -9.08
N GLN A 46 7.08 -12.33 -9.45
CA GLN A 46 5.63 -12.11 -9.41
C GLN A 46 4.99 -12.86 -8.24
N TYR A 47 3.97 -12.26 -7.63
CA TYR A 47 3.22 -12.79 -6.50
C TYR A 47 1.73 -12.64 -6.76
N SER A 48 0.97 -13.71 -6.53
CA SER A 48 -0.48 -13.69 -6.65
C SER A 48 -1.12 -13.07 -5.41
N ILE A 49 -2.17 -12.29 -5.62
CA ILE A 49 -3.07 -11.80 -4.58
C ILE A 49 -4.07 -12.91 -4.29
N THR A 50 -4.12 -13.38 -3.05
CA THR A 50 -4.98 -14.51 -2.66
C THR A 50 -6.26 -14.09 -1.94
N GLU A 51 -6.37 -12.80 -1.61
CA GLU A 51 -7.48 -12.22 -0.87
C GLU A 51 -8.23 -11.17 -1.69
N TYR A 52 -9.45 -10.86 -1.27
CA TYR A 52 -10.19 -9.69 -1.77
C TYR A 52 -9.71 -8.43 -1.02
N LEU A 53 -8.95 -7.57 -1.71
CA LEU A 53 -8.32 -6.41 -1.09
C LEU A 53 -8.84 -5.09 -1.66
N THR A 54 -9.07 -4.10 -0.79
CA THR A 54 -9.50 -2.75 -1.18
C THR A 54 -8.81 -1.69 -0.35
N CYS A 55 -9.01 -0.39 -0.66
CA CYS A 55 -8.52 0.66 0.22
C CYS A 55 -9.19 0.69 1.62
N LYS A 56 -10.25 -0.11 1.83
CA LYS A 56 -10.98 -0.22 3.10
C LYS A 56 -10.55 -1.44 3.91
N THR A 57 -9.68 -2.29 3.37
CA THR A 57 -9.13 -3.44 4.11
C THR A 57 -8.16 -2.94 5.19
N PRO A 58 -8.36 -3.29 6.47
CA PRO A 58 -7.47 -2.95 7.57
C PRO A 58 -6.41 -4.04 7.80
N ILE A 59 -5.38 -3.72 8.60
CA ILE A 59 -4.34 -4.68 9.01
C ILE A 59 -3.67 -5.29 7.77
N ILE A 60 -3.04 -4.44 6.97
CA ILE A 60 -2.49 -4.84 5.66
C ILE A 60 -1.03 -4.44 5.50
N ILE A 61 -0.36 -5.15 4.59
CA ILE A 61 0.83 -4.68 3.90
C ILE A 61 0.39 -4.08 2.54
N TYR A 62 1.00 -2.97 2.15
CA TYR A 62 0.71 -2.30 0.88
C TYR A 62 2.00 -1.83 0.20
N ILE A 63 1.89 -1.62 -1.11
CA ILE A 63 2.92 -1.00 -1.93
C ILE A 63 2.49 0.42 -2.30
N ILE A 64 3.46 1.33 -2.34
CA ILE A 64 3.41 2.54 -3.15
C ILE A 64 4.45 2.38 -4.26
N GLN A 65 4.07 2.66 -5.50
CA GLN A 65 4.95 2.57 -6.66
C GLN A 65 4.90 3.88 -7.44
N CYS A 66 6.05 4.31 -7.95
CA CYS A 66 6.11 5.39 -8.93
C CYS A 66 5.76 4.88 -10.33
N LYS A 67 4.85 5.53 -11.02
CA LYS A 67 4.48 5.18 -12.41
C LYS A 67 5.59 5.48 -13.41
N LYS A 68 6.44 6.48 -13.14
CA LYS A 68 7.56 6.88 -14.03
C LYS A 68 8.74 5.93 -13.91
N CYS A 69 9.41 5.92 -12.76
CA CYS A 69 10.64 5.16 -12.55
C CYS A 69 10.45 3.78 -11.92
N LYS A 70 9.21 3.37 -11.62
CA LYS A 70 8.84 2.03 -11.12
C LYS A 70 9.41 1.63 -9.76
N VAL A 71 10.12 2.51 -9.06
CA VAL A 71 10.60 2.24 -7.69
C VAL A 71 9.42 1.99 -6.75
N GLN A 72 9.61 1.06 -5.82
CA GLN A 72 8.58 0.59 -4.90
C GLN A 72 8.92 0.96 -3.44
N TYR A 73 7.88 1.21 -2.66
CA TYR A 73 7.89 1.34 -1.21
C TYR A 73 6.94 0.31 -0.63
N VAL A 74 7.37 -0.41 0.40
CA VAL A 74 6.52 -1.28 1.23
C VAL A 74 6.19 -0.56 2.52
N GLY A 75 4.94 -0.60 2.93
CA GLY A 75 4.54 -0.17 4.27
C GLY A 75 3.42 -1.01 4.85
N LYS A 76 3.23 -0.88 6.15
CA LYS A 76 2.09 -1.47 6.89
C LYS A 76 1.07 -0.44 7.36
N THR A 77 -0.13 -0.91 7.65
CA THR A 77 -1.10 -0.16 8.47
C THR A 77 -2.03 -1.10 9.24
N SER A 78 -2.23 -0.83 10.53
CA SER A 78 -3.29 -1.48 11.32
C SER A 78 -4.68 -0.90 11.05
N THR A 79 -4.74 0.28 10.44
CA THR A 79 -5.99 0.92 10.00
C THR A 79 -6.25 0.62 8.52
N ILE A 80 -7.28 1.22 7.93
CA ILE A 80 -7.56 1.08 6.49
C ILE A 80 -6.53 1.82 5.62
N LEU A 81 -6.19 1.26 4.45
CA LEU A 81 -5.27 1.86 3.48
C LEU A 81 -5.65 3.29 3.12
N GLN A 82 -6.95 3.59 2.97
CA GLN A 82 -7.45 4.92 2.64
C GLN A 82 -6.92 5.99 3.62
N ARG A 83 -6.92 5.69 4.92
CA ARG A 83 -6.44 6.61 5.95
C ARG A 83 -4.92 6.78 5.85
N ARG A 84 -4.19 5.66 5.67
CA ARG A 84 -2.73 5.69 5.52
C ARG A 84 -2.29 6.46 4.27
N PHE A 85 -2.97 6.25 3.15
CA PHE A 85 -2.75 6.97 1.90
C PHE A 85 -3.00 8.47 2.07
N ASN A 86 -4.09 8.87 2.74
CA ASN A 86 -4.36 10.28 3.00
C ASN A 86 -3.26 10.96 3.84
N ASN A 87 -2.63 10.22 4.77
CA ASN A 87 -1.47 10.73 5.51
C ASN A 87 -0.27 10.96 4.58
N HIS A 88 0.08 9.98 3.74
CA HIS A 88 1.15 10.14 2.73
C HIS A 88 0.89 11.31 1.80
N ARG A 89 -0.33 11.41 1.25
CA ARG A 89 -0.76 12.53 0.40
C ARG A 89 -0.62 13.88 1.11
N ARG A 90 -0.96 13.95 2.41
CA ARG A 90 -0.78 15.16 3.20
C ARG A 90 0.70 15.49 3.37
N SER A 91 1.54 14.50 3.68
CA SER A 91 2.99 14.69 3.84
C SER A 91 3.66 15.19 2.56
N ILE A 92 3.29 14.64 1.40
CA ILE A 92 3.73 15.12 0.07
C ILE A 92 3.36 16.60 -0.10
N ARG A 93 2.08 16.94 0.11
CA ARG A 93 1.58 18.33 -0.03
C ARG A 93 2.19 19.34 0.94
N LYS A 94 2.65 18.86 2.09
CA LYS A 94 3.33 19.68 3.11
C LYS A 94 4.85 19.70 2.96
N CYS A 95 5.38 19.02 1.94
CA CYS A 95 6.82 18.85 1.74
C CYS A 95 7.53 18.34 3.01
N GLU A 96 6.90 17.41 3.74
CA GLU A 96 7.50 16.80 4.93
C GLU A 96 8.65 15.87 4.51
N HIS A 97 9.84 16.02 5.09
CA HIS A 97 11.00 15.15 4.83
C HIS A 97 10.72 13.69 5.20
N ARG A 98 10.35 12.90 4.18
CA ARG A 98 10.00 11.48 4.26
C ARG A 98 10.28 10.87 2.90
N PRO A 99 10.69 9.59 2.82
CA PRO A 99 11.14 9.00 1.56
C PRO A 99 10.13 9.12 0.40
N ILE A 100 8.85 8.89 0.70
CA ILE A 100 7.76 9.05 -0.26
C ILE A 100 7.58 10.52 -0.66
N SER A 101 7.56 11.43 0.32
CA SER A 101 7.41 12.87 0.06
C SER A 101 8.57 13.42 -0.76
N ASP A 102 9.80 13.10 -0.36
CA ASP A 102 11.02 13.57 -1.01
C ASP A 102 11.06 13.10 -2.46
N HIS A 103 10.65 11.84 -2.72
CA HIS A 103 10.55 11.31 -4.08
C HIS A 103 9.49 12.05 -4.92
N PHE A 104 8.25 12.14 -4.44
CA PHE A 104 7.16 12.74 -5.22
C PHE A 104 7.12 14.27 -5.25
N ASN A 105 8.05 14.93 -4.55
CA ASN A 105 8.31 16.37 -4.64
C ASN A 105 9.64 16.67 -5.37
N SER A 106 10.35 15.65 -5.87
CA SER A 106 11.57 15.83 -6.66
C SER A 106 11.26 16.33 -8.08
N ASP A 107 12.29 16.82 -8.76
CA ASP A 107 12.17 17.23 -10.15
C ASP A 107 11.66 16.05 -11.01
N ASP A 108 10.72 16.35 -11.91
CA ASP A 108 10.03 15.37 -12.77
C ASP A 108 9.17 14.32 -12.04
N HIS A 109 8.82 14.50 -10.77
CA HIS A 109 7.90 13.60 -10.06
C HIS A 109 6.76 14.37 -9.37
N SER A 110 5.62 13.71 -9.22
CA SER A 110 4.43 14.33 -8.62
C SER A 110 3.53 13.30 -7.92
N LEU A 111 2.58 13.77 -7.11
CA LEU A 111 1.53 12.92 -6.56
C LEU A 111 0.73 12.18 -7.64
N ASP A 112 0.64 12.74 -8.85
CA ASP A 112 -0.05 12.09 -9.96
C ASP A 112 0.71 10.87 -10.49
N ASP A 113 2.01 10.75 -10.21
CA ASP A 113 2.83 9.58 -10.52
C ASP A 113 2.72 8.46 -9.49
N LEU A 114 2.01 8.69 -8.38
CA LEU A 114 1.85 7.73 -7.29
C LEU A 114 0.71 6.75 -7.56
N ILE A 115 1.00 5.46 -7.55
CA ILE A 115 0.02 4.37 -7.45
C ILE A 115 0.23 3.57 -6.16
N THR A 116 -0.85 3.10 -5.53
CA THR A 116 -0.80 2.30 -4.29
C THR A 116 -1.73 1.11 -4.36
N TYR A 117 -1.40 0.01 -3.69
CA TYR A 117 -2.28 -1.14 -3.63
C TYR A 117 -1.93 -2.03 -2.43
N PRO A 118 -2.94 -2.62 -1.76
CA PRO A 118 -2.73 -3.64 -0.73
C PRO A 118 -2.21 -4.94 -1.39
N ILE A 119 -1.32 -5.66 -0.71
CA ILE A 119 -0.74 -6.92 -1.22
C ILE A 119 -0.98 -8.12 -0.31
N GLU A 120 -1.29 -7.88 0.96
CA GLU A 120 -1.55 -8.93 1.95
C GLU A 120 -2.44 -8.35 3.05
N GLN A 121 -3.46 -9.10 3.47
CA GLN A 121 -4.17 -8.85 4.72
C GLN A 121 -3.63 -9.76 5.82
N VAL A 122 -3.06 -9.14 6.86
CA VAL A 122 -2.49 -9.85 8.01
C VAL A 122 -3.60 -10.12 9.03
N LYS A 123 -3.62 -11.34 9.58
CA LYS A 123 -4.67 -11.78 10.50
C LYS A 123 -4.55 -11.12 11.87
N ASP A 124 -3.32 -11.03 12.39
CA ASP A 124 -3.03 -10.36 13.65
C ASP A 124 -2.17 -9.11 13.43
N SER A 125 -2.61 -7.99 14.01
CA SER A 125 -1.87 -6.73 13.98
C SER A 125 -0.49 -6.81 14.65
N THR A 126 -0.25 -7.77 15.54
CA THR A 126 1.07 -8.00 16.16
C THR A 126 2.12 -8.45 15.14
N GLU A 127 1.70 -9.20 14.12
CA GLU A 127 2.57 -9.73 13.04
C GLU A 127 2.91 -8.68 11.98
N LEU A 128 2.19 -7.55 11.94
CA LEU A 128 2.34 -6.54 10.87
C LEU A 128 3.78 -6.05 10.70
N HIS A 129 4.55 -5.96 11.78
CA HIS A 129 5.95 -5.53 11.67
C HIS A 129 6.82 -6.56 10.97
N GLU A 130 6.68 -7.83 11.34
CA GLU A 130 7.47 -8.91 10.76
C GLU A 130 7.10 -9.11 9.29
N ARG A 131 5.80 -9.02 8.96
CA ARG A 131 5.31 -9.07 7.57
C ARG A 131 5.81 -7.90 6.73
N GLU A 132 5.86 -6.68 7.29
CA GLU A 132 6.45 -5.52 6.61
C GLU A 132 7.94 -5.74 6.32
N LEU A 133 8.71 -6.20 7.30
CA LEU A 133 10.14 -6.49 7.12
C LEU A 133 10.39 -7.60 6.11
N TYR A 134 9.55 -8.63 6.11
CA TYR A 134 9.58 -9.70 5.10
C TYR A 134 9.44 -9.11 3.69
N TRP A 135 8.40 -8.33 3.43
CA TRP A 135 8.18 -7.76 2.09
C TRP A 135 9.21 -6.70 1.70
N ILE A 136 9.73 -5.91 2.64
CA ILE A 136 10.83 -4.98 2.36
C ILE A 136 12.06 -5.73 1.83
N ARG A 137 12.39 -6.88 2.45
CA ARG A 137 13.53 -7.72 2.04
C ARG A 137 13.23 -8.44 0.72
N GLU A 138 12.07 -9.07 0.64
CA GLU A 138 11.64 -9.87 -0.52
C GLU A 138 11.53 -9.03 -1.80
N LEU A 139 11.15 -7.75 -1.68
CA LEU A 139 11.04 -6.82 -2.81
C LEU A 139 12.24 -5.88 -2.96
N GLU A 140 13.30 -6.04 -2.15
CA GLU A 140 14.53 -5.23 -2.16
C GLU A 140 14.31 -3.71 -2.09
N THR A 141 13.28 -3.25 -1.37
CA THR A 141 12.87 -1.83 -1.41
C THR A 141 13.76 -0.88 -0.62
N ILE A 142 14.78 -1.37 0.08
CA ILE A 142 15.83 -0.54 0.70
C ILE A 142 16.91 -0.16 -0.32
N THR A 143 17.38 -1.12 -1.11
CA THR A 143 18.52 -0.93 -2.01
C THR A 143 18.08 -0.48 -3.40
N LYS A 144 16.89 -0.89 -3.84
CA LYS A 144 16.33 -0.59 -5.17
C LYS A 144 14.96 0.09 -5.11
N GLY A 145 14.55 0.55 -3.93
CA GLY A 145 13.25 1.18 -3.71
C GLY A 145 13.33 2.43 -2.84
N LEU A 146 12.20 2.76 -2.21
CA LEU A 146 12.00 3.98 -1.43
C LEU A 146 12.01 3.75 0.09
N ASN A 147 12.12 2.49 0.57
CA ASN A 147 12.27 2.26 1.99
C ASN A 147 13.67 2.72 2.42
N LEU A 148 13.76 3.37 3.57
CA LEU A 148 15.06 3.60 4.21
C LEU A 148 15.40 2.40 5.09
N VAL A 149 16.69 2.25 5.40
CA VAL A 149 17.17 1.25 6.36
C VAL A 149 16.36 1.41 7.65
N PRO A 150 15.56 0.41 8.04
CA PRO A 150 14.85 0.46 9.29
C PRO A 150 15.90 0.33 10.39
N TYR A 151 16.12 1.44 11.10
CA TYR A 151 16.93 1.55 12.32
C TYR A 151 18.45 1.48 12.11
N LYS A 152 19.12 2.64 12.13
CA LYS A 152 20.29 2.76 13.02
C LYS A 152 19.70 3.03 14.40
N CYS A 153 19.92 2.09 15.31
CA CYS A 153 19.82 2.33 16.74
C CYS A 153 20.72 3.51 17.12
#